data_AF-A0A957HA32-F1
#
_entry.id   AF-A0A957HA32-F1
#
_cell.length_a   1.000
_cell.length_b   1.000
_cell.length_c   1.000
_cell.angle_alpha   90.00
_cell.angle_beta   90.00
_cell.angle_gamma   90.00
#
_symmetry.space_group_name_H-M   'P 1'
#
loop_
_entity.id
_entity.type
_entity.pdbx_description
1 polymer ?
#
loop_
_entity_poly.entity_id
_entity_poly.type
_entity_poly.pdbx_seq_one_letter_code
_entity_poly.pdbx_strand_id
1 'polypeptide(L)'
;MTDVLVIGAGPAGLSSGYYLQRSGIAYEIVDRADHVGSTWANLYPSLRLNTASFVSHMPGERIPLRYGLLPTGKQYHAYLQNWFQQHPLNLRLSVEVKRVASSYGD
;
A
#
# COMPACT_ATOMS: atom_id res chain seq x y z
N MET A 1 -7.66 9.19 -18.89
CA MET A 1 -7.18 7.87 -19.35
C MET A 1 -5.95 7.56 -18.50
N THR A 2 -5.83 6.35 -18.00
CA THR A 2 -4.77 5.96 -17.07
C THR A 2 -3.85 5.00 -17.79
N ASP A 3 -2.54 5.25 -17.77
CA ASP A 3 -1.55 4.42 -18.45
C ASP A 3 -1.15 3.22 -17.59
N VAL A 4 -1.23 3.36 -16.26
CA VAL A 4 -0.82 2.33 -15.30
C VAL A 4 -1.94 2.02 -14.29
N LEU A 5 -2.40 0.77 -14.28
CA LEU A 5 -3.27 0.26 -13.21
C LEU A 5 -2.44 -0.49 -12.18
N VAL A 6 -2.45 -0.02 -10.94
CA VAL A 6 -1.84 -0.70 -9.79
C VAL A 6 -2.90 -1.50 -9.06
N ILE A 7 -2.74 -2.82 -8.98
CA ILE A 7 -3.70 -3.71 -8.34
C ILE A 7 -3.19 -4.05 -6.93
N GLY A 8 -3.88 -3.54 -5.91
CA GLY A 8 -3.62 -3.72 -4.49
C GLY A 8 -3.14 -2.42 -3.81
N ALA A 9 -3.74 -2.10 -2.67
CA ALA A 9 -3.43 -0.96 -1.80
C ALA A 9 -2.69 -1.39 -0.53
N GLY A 10 -1.83 -2.43 -0.64
CA GLY A 10 -0.81 -2.76 0.35
C GLY A 10 0.45 -1.89 0.22
N PRO A 11 1.49 -2.13 1.04
CA PRO A 11 2.73 -1.33 1.01
C PRO A 11 3.35 -1.21 -0.38
N ALA A 12 3.36 -2.29 -1.16
CA ALA A 12 3.89 -2.31 -2.52
C ALA A 12 3.10 -1.38 -3.46
N GLY A 13 1.78 -1.52 -3.53
CA GLY A 13 0.97 -0.70 -4.44
C GLY A 13 0.91 0.77 -4.04
N LEU A 14 0.87 1.06 -2.74
CA LEU A 14 1.00 2.43 -2.23
C LEU A 14 2.36 3.06 -2.60
N SER A 15 3.46 2.30 -2.46
CA SER A 15 4.79 2.76 -2.86
C SER A 15 4.88 2.98 -4.38
N SER A 16 4.29 2.09 -5.18
CA SER A 16 4.22 2.24 -6.63
C SER A 16 3.46 3.51 -7.02
N GLY A 17 2.27 3.73 -6.46
CA GLY A 17 1.49 4.93 -6.73
C GLY A 17 2.21 6.22 -6.34
N TYR A 18 2.92 6.22 -5.22
CA TYR A 18 3.75 7.36 -4.82
C TYR A 18 4.82 7.73 -5.85
N TYR A 19 5.58 6.75 -6.36
CA TYR A 19 6.61 7.01 -7.34
C TYR A 19 6.05 7.31 -8.74
N LEU A 20 4.91 6.71 -9.13
CA LEU A 20 4.18 7.06 -10.35
C LEU A 20 3.71 8.51 -10.31
N GLN A 21 3.11 8.94 -9.18
CA GLN A 21 2.68 10.32 -8.96
C GLN A 21 3.84 11.31 -9.09
N ARG A 22 4.97 11.03 -8.44
CA ARG A 22 6.16 11.90 -8.50
C ARG A 22 6.81 11.94 -9.88
N SER A 23 6.62 10.89 -10.68
CA SER A 23 7.10 10.82 -12.06
C SER A 23 6.14 11.46 -13.07
N GLY A 24 4.97 11.94 -12.63
CA GLY A 24 3.95 12.53 -13.51
C GLY A 24 3.26 11.51 -14.44
N ILE A 25 3.35 10.21 -14.14
CA ILE A 25 2.73 9.15 -14.94
C ILE A 25 1.27 8.99 -14.50
N ALA A 26 0.33 8.95 -15.45
CA ALA A 26 -1.08 8.75 -15.13
C ALA A 26 -1.31 7.33 -14.59
N TYR A 27 -1.76 7.22 -13.33
CA TYR A 27 -1.96 5.95 -12.65
C TYR A 27 -3.29 5.93 -11.87
N GLU A 28 -3.78 4.74 -11.56
CA GLU A 28 -4.88 4.49 -10.61
C GLU A 28 -4.53 3.25 -9.79
N ILE A 29 -4.73 3.30 -8.48
CA ILE A 29 -4.63 2.15 -7.59
C ILE A 29 -6.05 1.61 -7.34
N VAL A 30 -6.23 0.31 -7.43
CA VAL A 30 -7.49 -0.37 -7.06
C VAL A 30 -7.25 -1.43 -6.00
N ASP A 31 -8.14 -1.57 -5.03
CA ASP A 31 -8.13 -2.67 -4.06
C ASP A 31 -9.54 -3.17 -3.78
N ARG A 32 -9.68 -4.48 -3.54
CA ARG A 32 -10.96 -5.12 -3.18
C ARG A 32 -11.43 -4.74 -1.78
N ALA A 33 -10.51 -4.44 -0.87
CA ALA A 33 -10.83 -4.01 0.48
C ALA A 33 -11.35 -2.56 0.48
N ASP A 34 -12.06 -2.21 1.53
CA ASP A 34 -12.58 -0.87 1.82
C ASP A 34 -11.56 0.03 2.54
N HIS A 35 -10.34 -0.46 2.77
CA HIS A 35 -9.25 0.28 3.41
C HIS A 35 -7.88 -0.18 2.94
N VAL A 36 -6.89 0.73 3.02
CA VAL A 36 -5.49 0.44 2.70
C VAL A 36 -4.85 -0.51 3.70
N GLY A 37 -3.90 -1.31 3.23
CA GLY A 37 -3.13 -2.22 4.08
C GLY A 37 -3.97 -3.33 4.73
N SER A 38 -5.10 -3.71 4.13
CA SER A 38 -6.09 -4.62 4.71
C SER A 38 -5.52 -5.98 5.16
N THR A 39 -4.52 -6.51 4.45
CA THR A 39 -3.80 -7.71 4.91
C THR A 39 -3.23 -7.51 6.31
N TRP A 40 -2.56 -6.39 6.58
CA TRP A 40 -1.95 -6.11 7.88
C TRP A 40 -2.97 -5.85 8.99
N ALA A 41 -4.18 -5.40 8.64
CA ALA A 41 -5.28 -5.25 9.59
C ALA A 41 -5.84 -6.61 10.06
N ASN A 42 -5.78 -7.64 9.21
CA ASN A 42 -6.46 -8.93 9.41
C ASN A 42 -5.53 -10.09 9.79
N LEU A 43 -4.22 -9.86 9.85
CA LEU A 43 -3.28 -10.89 10.29
C LEU A 43 -3.42 -11.17 11.80
N TYR A 44 -2.92 -12.34 12.21
CA TYR A 44 -3.04 -12.84 13.58
C TYR A 44 -2.44 -11.86 14.62
N PRO A 45 -3.02 -11.74 15.83
CA PRO A 45 -2.65 -10.69 16.79
C PRO A 45 -1.19 -10.68 17.24
N SER A 46 -0.52 -11.83 17.23
CA SER A 46 0.87 -11.97 17.66
C SER A 46 1.90 -11.61 16.58
N LEU A 47 1.47 -11.29 15.35
CA LEU A 47 2.37 -10.94 14.27
C LEU A 47 3.22 -9.73 14.62
N ARG A 48 4.52 -9.85 14.36
CA ARG A 48 5.48 -8.75 14.29
C ARG A 48 6.19 -8.77 12.94
N LEU A 49 6.71 -7.62 12.52
CA LEU A 49 7.64 -7.60 11.41
C LEU A 49 8.84 -8.51 11.71
N ASN A 50 9.32 -9.20 10.69
CA ASN A 50 10.56 -9.99 10.72
C ASN A 50 11.79 -9.19 10.26
N THR A 51 11.57 -7.98 9.74
CA THR A 51 12.59 -7.02 9.31
C THR A 51 12.53 -5.76 10.16
N ALA A 52 13.69 -5.15 10.35
CA ALA A 52 13.82 -3.98 11.21
C ALA A 52 13.04 -2.78 10.65
N SER A 53 12.43 -2.01 11.55
CA SER A 53 11.57 -0.88 11.19
C SER A 53 12.27 0.21 10.36
N PHE A 54 13.60 0.33 10.46
CA PHE A 54 14.39 1.27 9.66
C PHE A 54 14.65 0.82 8.22
N VAL A 55 14.31 -0.41 7.84
CA VAL A 55 14.34 -0.89 6.44
C VAL A 55 12.94 -1.22 5.89
N SER A 56 11.93 -1.33 6.74
CA SER A 56 10.55 -1.65 6.34
C SER A 56 9.66 -0.43 6.11
N HIS A 57 10.25 0.78 6.10
CA HIS A 57 9.52 2.04 6.04
C HIS A 57 8.99 2.33 4.61
N MET A 58 7.87 3.04 4.55
CA MET A 58 7.30 3.61 3.33
C MET A 58 8.19 4.76 2.79
N PRO A 59 8.06 5.12 1.51
CA PRO A 59 8.82 6.21 0.92
C PRO A 59 8.69 7.52 1.72
N GLY A 60 9.83 8.15 2.04
CA GLY A 60 9.86 9.49 2.66
C GLY A 60 9.51 9.57 4.15
N GLU A 61 9.03 8.50 4.78
CA GLU A 61 8.55 8.55 6.17
C GLU A 61 9.05 7.35 6.97
N ARG A 62 9.67 7.58 8.12
CA ARG A 62 10.13 6.48 9.00
C ARG A 62 8.98 5.90 9.80
N ILE A 63 9.06 4.60 10.10
CA ILE A 63 8.19 3.99 11.12
C ILE A 63 8.47 4.66 12.48
N PRO A 64 7.44 5.01 13.28
CA PRO A 64 7.63 5.65 14.58
C PRO A 64 8.51 4.83 15.53
N LEU A 65 9.52 5.47 16.14
CA LEU A 65 10.45 4.81 17.07
C LEU A 65 9.75 4.15 18.27
N ARG A 66 8.61 4.71 18.70
CA ARG A 66 7.76 4.13 19.76
C ARG A 66 7.22 2.73 19.45
N TYR A 67 7.25 2.29 18.19
CA TYR A 67 6.86 0.93 17.79
C TYR A 67 8.00 -0.09 17.93
N GLY A 68 9.22 0.37 18.26
CA GLY A 68 10.39 -0.46 18.44
C GLY A 68 10.98 -0.99 17.13
N LEU A 69 11.92 -1.93 17.26
CA LEU A 69 12.65 -2.50 16.12
C LEU A 69 11.75 -3.38 15.23
N LEU A 70 10.84 -4.13 15.84
CA LEU A 70 9.93 -5.07 15.17
C LEU A 70 8.47 -4.74 15.55
N PRO A 71 7.85 -3.75 14.88
CA PRO A 71 6.45 -3.37 15.10
C PRO A 71 5.50 -4.56 15.00
N THR A 72 4.39 -4.51 15.74
CA THR A 72 3.30 -5.47 15.55
C THR A 72 2.61 -5.23 14.20
N GLY A 73 1.89 -6.24 13.69
CA GLY A 73 1.07 -6.09 12.48
C GLY A 73 0.09 -4.92 12.58
N LYS A 74 -0.56 -4.76 13.75
CA LYS A 74 -1.46 -3.62 14.02
C LYS A 74 -0.75 -2.26 13.99
N GLN A 75 0.46 -2.18 14.57
CA GLN A 75 1.26 -0.95 14.54
C GLN A 75 1.70 -0.61 13.12
N TYR A 76 2.08 -1.61 12.33
CA TYR A 76 2.45 -1.40 10.94
C TYR A 76 1.25 -0.97 10.09
N HIS A 77 0.07 -1.57 10.30
CA HIS A 77 -1.17 -1.13 9.65
C HIS A 77 -1.52 0.33 9.97
N ALA A 78 -1.47 0.72 11.25
CA ALA A 78 -1.70 2.10 11.67
C ALA A 78 -0.69 3.07 11.03
N TYR A 79 0.56 2.65 10.90
CA TYR A 79 1.59 3.41 10.18
C TYR A 79 1.24 3.59 8.69
N LEU A 80 0.81 2.53 7.99
CA LEU A 80 0.40 2.62 6.58
C LEU A 80 -0.80 3.57 6.38
N GLN A 81 -1.78 3.53 7.30
CA GLN A 81 -2.93 4.45 7.25
C GLN A 81 -2.51 5.90 7.42
N ASN A 82 -1.64 6.19 8.39
CA ASN A 82 -1.13 7.54 8.63
C ASN A 82 -0.30 8.04 7.43
N TRP A 83 0.55 7.18 6.88
CA TRP A 83 1.36 7.51 5.70
C TRP A 83 0.46 7.84 4.51
N PHE A 84 -0.60 7.07 4.26
CA PHE A 84 -1.54 7.33 3.16
C PHE A 84 -2.31 8.65 3.35
N GLN A 85 -2.69 9.00 4.58
CA GLN A 85 -3.36 10.29 4.85
C GLN A 85 -2.47 11.50 4.54
N GLN A 86 -1.15 11.37 4.71
CA GLN A 86 -0.18 12.43 4.40
C GLN A 86 0.19 12.46 2.91
N HIS A 87 -0.05 11.37 2.19
CA HIS A 87 0.29 11.19 0.78
C HIS A 87 -0.95 10.75 -0.01
N PRO A 88 -1.92 11.65 -0.27
CA PRO A 88 -3.10 11.30 -1.03
C PRO A 88 -2.69 10.82 -2.45
N LEU A 89 -3.11 9.61 -2.79
CA LEU A 89 -2.86 8.94 -4.08
C LEU A 89 -4.18 8.77 -4.84
N ASN A 90 -4.11 8.60 -6.15
CA ASN A 90 -5.28 8.22 -6.95
C ASN A 90 -5.67 6.76 -6.66
N LEU A 91 -6.56 6.56 -5.69
CA LEU A 91 -6.94 5.25 -5.14
C LEU A 91 -8.46 5.07 -5.18
N ARG A 92 -8.90 3.90 -5.65
CA ARG A 92 -10.29 3.43 -5.56
C ARG A 92 -10.35 2.12 -4.79
N LEU A 93 -11.07 2.15 -3.69
CA LEU A 93 -11.31 1.00 -2.82
C LEU A 93 -12.60 0.28 -3.22
N SER A 94 -12.80 -0.93 -2.69
CA SER A 94 -13.94 -1.79 -3.01
C SER A 94 -14.07 -2.13 -4.51
N VAL A 95 -12.93 -2.22 -5.20
CA VAL A 95 -12.84 -2.62 -6.61
C VAL A 95 -12.08 -3.95 -6.70
N GLU A 96 -12.82 -5.02 -7.00
CA GLU A 96 -12.22 -6.33 -7.25
C GLU A 96 -11.84 -6.48 -8.73
N VAL A 97 -10.55 -6.65 -8.99
CA VAL A 97 -10.07 -7.03 -10.32
C VAL A 97 -10.19 -8.54 -10.48
N LYS A 98 -11.11 -8.99 -11.35
CA LYS A 98 -11.36 -10.41 -11.60
C LYS A 98 -10.45 -11.02 -12.66
N ARG A 99 -9.99 -10.22 -13.62
CA ARG A 99 -9.15 -10.67 -14.74
C ARG A 99 -8.34 -9.52 -15.30
N VAL A 100 -7.09 -9.83 -15.68
CA VAL A 100 -6.24 -8.99 -16.52
C VAL A 100 -5.90 -9.81 -17.76
N ALA A 101 -6.07 -9.23 -18.93
CA ALA A 101 -5.76 -9.86 -20.21
C ALA A 101 -5.11 -8.85 -21.14
N SER A 102 -4.28 -9.33 -22.06
CA SER A 102 -3.76 -8.50 -23.14
C SER A 102 -4.90 -8.04 -24.03
N SER A 103 -4.83 -6.81 -24.53
CA SER A 103 -5.72 -6.32 -25.60
C SER A 103 -5.29 -6.82 -26.99
N TYR A 104 -4.11 -7.44 -27.11
CA TYR A 104 -3.66 -8.08 -28.35
C TYR A 104 -4.11 -9.54 -28.37
N GLY A 105 -5.13 -9.83 -29.19
CA GLY A 105 -5.59 -11.17 -29.52
C GLY A 105 -7.10 -11.37 -29.31
N ASP A 106 -7.88 -10.93 -30.29
CA ASP A 106 -9.14 -11.58 -30.70
C ASP A 106 -8.91 -12.20 -32.09
#